data_AF-A0A962V695-F1
#
_entry.id   AF-A0A962V695-F1
#
_cell.length_a   1.000
_cell.length_b   1.000
_cell.length_c   1.000
_cell.angle_alpha   90.00
_cell.angle_beta   90.00
_cell.angle_gamma   90.00
#
_symmetry.space_group_name_H-M   'P 1'
#
loop_
_entity.id
_entity.type
_entity.pdbx_description
1 polymer ?
#
loop_
_entity_poly.entity_id
_entity_poly.type
_entity_poly.pdbx_seq_one_letter_code
_entity_poly.pdbx_strand_id
1 'polypeptide(L)'
;ILGNELAGRIGREKTLTLVMTASAVMAVVFGFAGGSGMLWVLLIAGIYSVTVTADSATITAGMVAAAEPGYRGATMAVHSLIGFVGAFIGPVLFGIVLDTAGGQESTLAWGLAFTTMGLVVALGPVAVRRLAR
;
A
#
# COMPACT_ATOMS: atom_id res chain seq x y z
N ILE A 1 -10.19 4.17 -12.80
CA ILE A 1 -11.24 5.14 -13.20
C ILE A 1 -11.67 5.97 -11.99
N LEU A 2 -12.21 5.36 -10.93
CA LEU A 2 -12.59 6.05 -9.65
C LEU A 2 -11.47 6.92 -9.03
N GLY A 3 -10.25 6.40 -8.88
CA GLY A 3 -9.13 7.15 -8.28
C GLY A 3 -8.69 8.38 -9.09
N ASN A 4 -8.84 8.35 -10.43
CA ASN A 4 -8.49 9.46 -11.30
C ASN A 4 -9.58 10.54 -11.31
N GLU A 5 -10.86 10.15 -11.19
CA GLU A 5 -11.99 11.09 -11.02
C GLU A 5 -11.98 11.80 -9.67
N LEU A 6 -11.68 11.08 -8.57
CA LEU A 6 -11.47 11.71 -7.27
C LEU A 6 -10.29 12.70 -7.28
N ALA A 7 -9.19 12.32 -7.96
CA ALA A 7 -8.02 13.18 -8.12
C ALA A 7 -8.31 14.46 -8.91
N GLY A 8 -9.27 14.40 -9.85
CA GLY A 8 -9.76 15.56 -10.59
C GLY A 8 -10.61 16.54 -9.75
N ARG A 9 -11.30 16.06 -8.71
CA ARG A 9 -12.20 16.89 -7.88
C ARG A 9 -11.58 17.45 -6.60
N ILE A 10 -10.65 16.71 -5.97
CA ILE A 10 -10.14 17.04 -4.61
C ILE A 10 -8.65 17.42 -4.63
N GLY A 11 -7.98 17.20 -5.77
CA GLY A 11 -6.54 17.40 -5.95
C GLY A 11 -5.76 16.10 -5.78
N ARG A 12 -4.85 15.83 -6.73
CA ARG A 12 -4.06 14.57 -6.83
C ARG A 12 -3.35 14.21 -5.52
N GLU A 13 -2.78 15.19 -4.85
CA GLU A 13 -2.04 15.00 -3.59
C GLU A 13 -2.93 14.51 -2.43
N LYS A 14 -4.12 15.10 -2.29
CA LYS A 14 -5.09 14.74 -1.24
C LYS A 14 -5.69 13.37 -1.51
N THR A 15 -6.00 13.06 -2.76
CA THR A 15 -6.50 11.72 -3.14
C THR A 15 -5.43 10.66 -2.87
N LEU A 16 -4.18 10.89 -3.28
CA LEU A 16 -3.08 9.96 -3.02
C LEU A 16 -2.89 9.72 -1.51
N THR A 17 -2.85 10.79 -0.72
CA THR A 17 -2.74 10.70 0.74
C THR A 17 -3.90 9.89 1.35
N LEU A 18 -5.14 10.13 0.92
CA LEU A 18 -6.32 9.45 1.44
C LEU A 18 -6.28 7.94 1.15
N VAL A 19 -6.02 7.55 -0.11
CA VAL A 19 -6.00 6.13 -0.50
C VAL A 19 -4.89 5.40 0.25
N MET A 20 -3.69 5.98 0.35
CA MET A 20 -2.57 5.37 1.06
C MET A 20 -2.85 5.22 2.56
N THR A 21 -3.47 6.22 3.20
CA THR A 21 -3.88 6.10 4.61
C THR A 21 -4.97 5.05 4.81
N ALA A 22 -5.92 4.95 3.89
CA ALA A 22 -6.99 3.95 3.96
C ALA A 22 -6.42 2.52 3.81
N SER A 23 -5.51 2.30 2.86
CA SER A 23 -4.82 1.01 2.70
C SER A 23 -4.00 0.63 3.92
N ALA A 24 -3.28 1.58 4.52
CA ALA A 24 -2.49 1.32 5.72
C ALA A 24 -3.37 0.87 6.90
N VAL A 25 -4.53 1.53 7.10
CA VAL A 25 -5.50 1.13 8.12
C VAL A 25 -6.09 -0.24 7.81
N MET A 26 -6.47 -0.49 6.56
CA MET A 26 -7.03 -1.78 6.13
C MET A 26 -6.03 -2.93 6.27
N ALA A 27 -4.73 -2.70 6.06
CA ALA A 27 -3.69 -3.69 6.29
C ALA A 27 -3.66 -4.14 7.76
N VAL A 28 -3.69 -3.19 8.69
CA VAL A 28 -3.72 -3.48 10.13
C VAL A 28 -4.99 -4.26 10.49
N VAL A 29 -6.16 -3.80 10.02
CA VAL A 29 -7.45 -4.48 10.26
C VAL A 29 -7.43 -5.91 9.74
N PHE A 30 -6.86 -6.15 8.56
CA PHE A 30 -6.73 -7.49 7.99
C PHE A 30 -5.79 -8.38 8.80
N GLY A 31 -4.66 -7.85 9.28
CA GLY A 31 -3.71 -8.61 10.09
C GLY A 31 -4.30 -9.13 11.40
N PHE A 32 -5.14 -8.34 12.06
CA PHE A 32 -5.81 -8.76 13.29
C PHE A 32 -7.08 -9.57 13.05
N ALA A 33 -7.54 -9.70 11.81
CA ALA A 33 -8.72 -10.49 11.46
C ALA A 33 -8.48 -12.02 11.50
N GLY A 34 -7.24 -12.48 11.66
CA GLY A 34 -6.88 -13.92 11.63
C GLY A 34 -7.62 -14.79 12.67
N GLY A 35 -8.11 -14.22 13.76
CA GLY A 35 -8.92 -14.92 14.76
C GLY A 35 -10.43 -14.93 14.47
N SER A 36 -10.88 -14.29 13.40
CA SER A 36 -12.31 -14.24 13.01
C SER A 36 -12.68 -15.38 12.07
N GLY A 37 -13.96 -15.75 12.01
CA GLY A 37 -14.43 -16.82 11.13
C GLY A 37 -14.08 -16.57 9.66
N MET A 38 -13.83 -17.65 8.90
CA MET A 38 -13.32 -17.62 7.51
C MET A 38 -14.06 -16.63 6.59
N LEU A 39 -15.38 -16.49 6.74
CA LEU A 39 -16.19 -15.57 5.93
C LEU A 39 -15.77 -14.10 6.12
N TRP A 40 -15.44 -13.69 7.34
CA TRP A 40 -15.01 -12.33 7.65
C TRP A 40 -13.64 -12.01 7.09
N VAL A 41 -12.70 -12.96 7.20
CA VAL A 41 -11.37 -12.82 6.60
C VAL A 41 -11.47 -12.65 5.09
N LEU A 42 -12.32 -13.42 4.41
CA LEU A 42 -12.53 -13.30 2.96
C LEU A 42 -13.13 -11.93 2.55
N LEU A 43 -14.10 -11.43 3.30
CA LEU A 43 -14.68 -10.10 3.03
C LEU A 43 -13.65 -8.99 3.21
N ILE A 44 -12.87 -9.03 4.30
CA ILE A 44 -11.83 -8.04 4.57
C ILE A 44 -10.70 -8.14 3.53
N ALA A 45 -10.31 -9.36 3.11
CA ALA A 45 -9.35 -9.58 2.04
C ALA A 45 -9.81 -8.99 0.70
N GLY A 46 -11.10 -9.12 0.38
CA GLY A 46 -11.71 -8.52 -0.81
C GLY A 46 -11.59 -7.00 -0.79
N ILE A 47 -11.98 -6.36 0.32
CA ILE A 47 -11.88 -4.90 0.49
C ILE A 47 -10.41 -4.46 0.43
N TYR A 48 -9.52 -5.17 1.12
CA TYR A 48 -8.08 -4.88 1.12
C TYR A 48 -7.50 -4.95 -0.30
N SER A 49 -7.85 -5.98 -1.09
CA SER A 49 -7.39 -6.14 -2.47
C SER A 49 -7.82 -4.97 -3.38
N VAL A 50 -9.06 -4.50 -3.22
CA VAL A 50 -9.56 -3.32 -3.95
C VAL A 50 -8.77 -2.07 -3.56
N THR A 51 -8.49 -1.89 -2.27
CA THR A 51 -7.77 -0.71 -1.76
C THR A 51 -6.31 -0.69 -2.25
N VAL A 52 -5.62 -1.83 -2.18
CA VAL A 52 -4.24 -1.99 -2.70
C VAL A 52 -4.16 -1.73 -4.20
N THR A 53 -5.16 -2.20 -4.95
CA THR A 53 -5.23 -1.95 -6.40
C THR A 53 -5.45 -0.46 -6.70
N ALA A 54 -6.28 0.21 -5.89
CA ALA A 54 -6.52 1.65 -6.01
C ALA A 54 -5.25 2.47 -5.72
N ASP A 55 -4.45 2.09 -4.72
CA ASP A 55 -3.16 2.72 -4.43
C ASP A 55 -2.18 2.61 -5.60
N SER A 56 -1.98 1.39 -6.13
CA SER A 56 -1.06 1.18 -7.26
C SER A 56 -1.48 1.99 -8.50
N ALA A 57 -2.78 2.04 -8.79
CA ALA A 57 -3.30 2.80 -9.93
C ALA A 57 -3.09 4.32 -9.76
N THR A 58 -3.28 4.85 -8.54
CA THR A 58 -3.12 6.29 -8.27
C THR A 58 -1.65 6.71 -8.28
N ILE A 59 -0.74 5.90 -7.73
CA ILE A 59 0.71 6.15 -7.76
C ILE A 59 1.22 6.16 -9.21
N THR A 60 0.87 5.14 -10.00
CA THR A 60 1.31 5.02 -11.39
C THR A 60 0.77 6.16 -12.25
N ALA A 61 -0.52 6.48 -12.14
CA ALA A 61 -1.13 7.59 -12.86
C ALA A 61 -0.58 8.96 -12.42
N GLY A 62 -0.24 9.12 -11.13
CA GLY A 62 0.44 10.30 -10.61
C GLY A 62 1.82 10.48 -11.23
N MET A 63 2.62 9.41 -11.22
CA MET A 63 3.98 9.40 -11.75
C MET A 63 4.03 9.65 -13.26
N VAL A 64 3.17 9.00 -14.05
CA VAL A 64 3.10 9.23 -15.50
C VAL A 64 2.73 10.68 -15.83
N ALA A 65 1.84 11.30 -15.04
CA ALA A 65 1.44 12.69 -15.26
C ALA A 65 2.51 13.71 -14.84
N ALA A 66 3.33 13.38 -13.84
CA ALA A 66 4.44 14.22 -13.38
C ALA A 66 5.73 14.04 -14.21
N ALA A 67 5.85 12.96 -14.98
CA ALA A 67 7.03 12.66 -15.77
C ALA A 67 7.21 13.62 -16.96
N GLU A 68 8.43 14.14 -17.10
CA GLU A 68 8.78 15.12 -18.13
C GLU A 68 8.63 14.56 -19.56
N PRO A 69 8.11 15.33 -20.53
CA PRO A 69 7.92 14.88 -21.91
C PRO A 69 9.26 14.62 -22.61
N GLY A 70 9.81 13.42 -22.44
CA GLY A 70 11.11 13.00 -22.96
C GLY A 70 11.76 11.92 -22.10
N TYR A 71 11.49 11.93 -20.79
CA TYR A 71 12.05 10.98 -19.83
C TYR A 71 11.04 9.98 -19.28
N ARG A 72 9.80 9.95 -19.79
CA ARG A 72 8.73 9.05 -19.33
C ARG A 72 9.15 7.58 -19.25
N GLY A 73 9.90 7.09 -20.25
CA GLY A 73 10.41 5.71 -20.25
C GLY A 73 11.39 5.44 -19.11
N ALA A 74 12.32 6.37 -18.87
CA ALA A 74 13.29 6.27 -17.77
C ALA A 74 12.61 6.37 -16.40
N THR A 75 11.64 7.28 -16.23
CA THR A 75 10.87 7.42 -14.99
C THR A 75 10.06 6.15 -14.70
N MET A 76 9.40 5.58 -15.71
CA MET A 76 8.68 4.31 -15.57
C MET A 76 9.61 3.14 -15.22
N ALA A 77 10.80 3.08 -15.84
CA ALA A 77 11.80 2.05 -15.54
C ALA A 77 12.28 2.10 -14.08
N VAL A 78 12.59 3.30 -13.58
CA VAL A 78 12.98 3.50 -12.17
C VAL A 78 11.83 3.15 -11.23
N HIS A 79 10.60 3.56 -11.55
CA HIS A 79 9.42 3.19 -10.76
C HIS A 79 9.23 1.68 -10.67
N SER A 80 9.32 0.97 -11.80
CA SER A 80 9.22 -0.49 -11.82
C SER A 80 10.36 -1.16 -11.06
N LEU A 81 11.60 -0.65 -11.18
CA LEU A 81 12.75 -1.17 -10.43
C LEU A 81 12.52 -1.07 -8.91
N ILE A 82 12.07 0.10 -8.43
CA ILE A 82 11.74 0.30 -7.03
C ILE A 82 10.61 -0.65 -6.60
N GLY A 83 9.58 -0.80 -7.44
CA GLY A 83 8.49 -1.75 -7.21
C GLY A 83 8.98 -3.20 -7.07
N PHE A 84 9.88 -3.65 -7.94
CA PHE A 84 10.46 -5.00 -7.88
C PHE A 84 11.32 -5.23 -6.65
N VAL A 85 12.15 -4.24 -6.28
CA VAL A 85 12.95 -4.31 -5.04
C VAL A 85 12.03 -4.42 -3.83
N GLY A 86 10.96 -3.61 -3.78
CA GLY A 86 9.94 -3.70 -2.73
C GLY A 86 9.23 -5.07 -2.71
N ALA A 87 8.88 -5.62 -3.88
CA ALA A 87 8.24 -6.92 -4.01
C ALA A 87 9.14 -8.08 -3.56
N PHE A 88 10.46 -7.93 -3.65
CA PHE A 88 11.43 -8.90 -3.14
C PHE A 88 11.62 -8.78 -1.62
N ILE A 89 11.83 -7.56 -1.12
CA ILE A 89 12.10 -7.30 0.30
C ILE A 89 10.85 -7.52 1.16
N GLY A 90 9.67 -7.18 0.66
CA GLY A 90 8.40 -7.21 1.39
C GLY A 90 8.09 -8.58 2.02
N PRO A 91 8.02 -9.67 1.25
CA PRO A 91 7.77 -11.02 1.79
C PRO A 91 8.83 -11.48 2.79
N VAL A 92 10.10 -11.12 2.58
CA VAL A 92 11.19 -11.46 3.49
C VAL A 92 11.00 -10.80 4.85
N LEU A 93 10.74 -9.49 4.87
CA LEU A 93 10.45 -8.76 6.11
C LEU A 93 9.18 -9.26 6.78
N PHE A 94 8.13 -9.55 6.00
CA PHE A 94 6.88 -10.12 6.51
C PHE A 94 7.13 -11.44 7.23
N GLY A 95 7.87 -12.36 6.60
CA GLY A 95 8.22 -13.66 7.18
C GLY A 95 9.03 -13.51 8.47
N ILE A 96 10.07 -12.67 8.47
CA ILE A 96 10.88 -12.41 9.68
C ILE A 96 10.01 -11.91 10.85
N VAL A 97 9.10 -10.96 10.60
CA VAL A 97 8.22 -10.43 11.65
C VAL A 97 7.24 -11.50 12.11
N LEU A 98 6.66 -12.27 11.20
CA LEU A 98 5.73 -13.35 11.53
C LEU A 98 6.41 -14.43 12.39
N ASP A 99 7.59 -14.88 11.99
CA ASP A 99 8.33 -15.95 12.66
C ASP A 99 8.80 -15.50 14.05
N THR A 100 9.25 -14.26 14.19
CA THR A 100 9.72 -13.72 15.48
C THR A 100 8.59 -13.36 16.45
N ALA A 101 7.40 -13.05 15.95
CA ALA A 101 6.24 -12.64 16.76
C ALA A 101 5.37 -13.81 17.27
N GLY A 102 5.71 -15.05 16.93
CA GLY A 102 4.99 -16.25 17.40
C GLY A 102 4.54 -17.21 16.30
N GLY A 103 4.90 -16.96 15.05
CA GLY A 103 4.67 -17.86 13.93
C GLY A 103 3.23 -17.87 13.40
N GLN A 104 2.96 -18.80 12.48
CA GLN A 104 1.75 -18.84 11.66
C GLN A 104 0.45 -19.05 12.45
N GLU A 105 0.52 -19.69 13.62
CA GLU A 105 -0.65 -19.97 14.49
C GLU A 105 -1.07 -18.74 15.34
N SER A 106 -0.24 -17.70 15.41
CA SER A 106 -0.48 -16.54 16.25
C SER A 106 -1.17 -15.41 15.48
N THR A 107 -2.43 -15.10 15.84
CA THR A 107 -3.15 -13.91 15.32
C THR A 107 -2.37 -12.62 15.58
N LEU A 108 -1.65 -12.54 16.69
CA LEU A 108 -0.83 -11.38 17.02
C LEU A 108 0.38 -11.26 16.08
N ALA A 109 1.00 -12.39 15.69
CA ALA A 109 2.09 -12.40 14.73
C ALA A 109 1.63 -11.92 13.35
N TRP A 110 0.46 -12.36 12.89
CA TRP A 110 -0.18 -11.85 11.67
C TRP A 110 -0.50 -10.36 11.76
N GLY A 111 -1.07 -9.91 12.88
CA GLY A 111 -1.34 -8.51 13.15
C GLY A 111 -0.09 -7.65 13.05
N LEU A 112 1.01 -8.07 13.68
CA LEU A 112 2.29 -7.36 13.62
C LEU A 112 2.89 -7.37 12.21
N ALA A 113 2.91 -8.51 11.52
CA ALA A 113 3.44 -8.62 10.17
C ALA A 113 2.71 -7.67 9.19
N PHE A 114 1.37 -7.67 9.20
CA PHE A 114 0.59 -6.72 8.39
C PHE A 114 0.72 -5.26 8.85
N THR A 115 0.88 -5.02 10.16
CA THR A 115 1.14 -3.66 10.67
C THR A 115 2.45 -3.11 10.12
N THR A 116 3.51 -3.93 10.03
CA THR A 116 4.78 -3.47 9.42
C THR A 116 4.60 -3.07 7.96
N MET A 117 3.81 -3.82 7.18
CA MET A 117 3.47 -3.43 5.81
C MET A 117 2.67 -2.12 5.77
N GLY A 118 1.70 -1.94 6.67
CA GLY A 118 0.94 -0.70 6.81
C GLY A 118 1.83 0.50 7.15
N LEU A 119 2.85 0.32 8.00
CA LEU A 119 3.83 1.37 8.31
C LEU A 119 4.67 1.78 7.10
N VAL A 120 5.10 0.82 6.27
CA VAL A 120 5.81 1.12 5.02
C VAL A 120 4.91 1.96 4.09
N VAL A 121 3.63 1.59 3.95
CA VAL A 121 2.67 2.37 3.15
C VAL A 121 2.46 3.78 3.73
N ALA A 122 2.42 3.92 5.06
CA ALA A 122 2.26 5.20 5.74
C ALA A 122 3.43 6.18 5.52
N LEU A 123 4.62 5.70 5.13
CA LEU A 123 5.73 6.57 4.72
C LEU A 123 5.40 7.37 3.45
N GLY A 124 4.55 6.85 2.57
CA GLY A 124 4.12 7.53 1.34
C GLY A 124 3.41 8.87 1.61
N PRO A 125 2.31 8.89 2.38
CA PRO A 125 1.67 10.12 2.85
C PRO A 125 2.64 11.14 3.48
N VAL A 126 3.60 10.66 4.27
CA VAL A 126 4.60 11.52 4.91
C VAL A 126 5.53 12.15 3.87
N ALA A 127 6.02 11.37 2.92
CA ALA A 127 6.86 11.86 1.82
C ALA A 127 6.11 12.88 0.94
N VAL A 128 4.86 12.58 0.59
CA VAL A 128 4.00 13.47 -0.20
C VAL A 128 3.82 14.81 0.50
N ARG A 129 3.47 14.81 1.81
CA ARG A 129 3.31 16.05 2.60
C ARG A 129 4.62 16.84 2.77
N ARG A 130 5.77 16.18 2.74
CA ARG A 130 7.10 16.81 2.87
C ARG A 130 7.57 17.42 1.54
N LEU A 131 7.24 16.80 0.41
CA LEU A 131 7.64 17.24 -0.93
C LEU A 131 6.66 18.25 -1.55
N ALA A 132 5.43 18.33 -1.05
CA ALA A 132 4.45 19.34 -1.45
C ALA A 132 4.60 20.70 -0.71
N ARG A 133 5.60 20.82 0.17
CA ARG A 133 6.03 22.09 0.77
C ARG A 133 7.23 22.65 0.02
#